data_AF-A0A1H9NQ14-F1
#
_entry.id   AF-A0A1H9NQ14-F1
#
_cell.length_a   1.000
_cell.length_b   1.000
_cell.length_c   1.000
_cell.angle_alpha   90.00
_cell.angle_beta   90.00
_cell.angle_gamma   90.00
#
_symmetry.space_group_name_H-M   'P 1'
#
loop_
_entity.id
_entity.type
_entity.pdbx_description
1 polymer ?
#
loop_
_entity_poly.entity_id
_entity_poly.type
_entity_poly.pdbx_seq_one_letter_code
_entity_poly.pdbx_strand_id
1 'polypeptide(L)'
;MLDHQKLADWLTPLDQLALECDGLTRVVSALLTREGIGHQAHQGMLQTSQGRILHCWVELPDGAICDLRARMWLGDDAPHGIFHPDESTHYESWGQLKKIEIKNSRIFQFIFGIDLKSYPLLVCSKR
;
A
#
# COMPACT_ATOMS: atom_id res chain seq x y z
N MET A 1 -18.15 4.71 -4.89
CA MET A 1 -16.88 4.86 -5.63
C MET A 1 -15.88 5.43 -4.66
N LEU A 2 -14.74 4.76 -4.52
CA LEU A 2 -13.65 5.18 -3.63
C LEU A 2 -13.02 6.45 -4.24
N ASP A 3 -12.75 7.45 -3.41
CA ASP A 3 -12.07 8.66 -3.85
C ASP A 3 -10.55 8.40 -3.78
N HIS A 4 -9.94 8.08 -4.92
CA HIS A 4 -8.53 7.74 -4.98
C HIS A 4 -7.61 8.91 -4.64
N GLN A 5 -7.97 10.14 -4.98
CA GLN A 5 -7.14 11.29 -4.64
C GLN A 5 -7.09 11.46 -3.13
N LYS A 6 -8.26 11.41 -2.49
CA LYS A 6 -8.36 11.52 -1.04
C LYS A 6 -7.64 10.37 -0.31
N LEU A 7 -7.73 9.16 -0.84
CA LEU A 7 -7.03 8.02 -0.27
C LEU A 7 -5.52 8.15 -0.45
N ALA A 8 -5.06 8.64 -1.60
CA ALA A 8 -3.66 8.91 -1.87
C ALA A 8 -3.11 9.97 -0.90
N ASP A 9 -3.79 11.11 -0.76
CA ASP A 9 -3.41 12.18 0.16
C ASP A 9 -3.32 11.68 1.62
N TRP A 10 -4.26 10.81 2.00
CA TRP A 10 -4.28 10.21 3.32
C TRP A 10 -3.14 9.21 3.55
N LEU A 11 -2.63 8.55 2.51
CA LEU A 11 -1.51 7.60 2.58
C LEU A 11 -0.14 8.25 2.33
N THR A 12 -0.07 9.43 1.72
CA THR A 12 1.19 10.17 1.43
C THR A 12 2.16 10.26 2.61
N PRO A 13 1.72 10.51 3.87
CA PRO A 13 2.66 10.56 4.99
C PRO A 13 3.46 9.26 5.22
N LEU A 14 2.95 8.11 4.75
CA LEU A 14 3.61 6.81 4.89
C LEU A 14 4.89 6.70 4.04
N ASP A 15 5.06 7.52 3.00
CA ASP A 15 6.26 7.52 2.18
C ASP A 15 7.53 7.82 2.98
N GLN A 16 7.40 8.55 4.09
CA GLN A 16 8.50 8.93 4.98
C GLN A 16 8.99 7.77 5.88
N LEU A 17 8.25 6.66 5.95
CA LEU A 17 8.65 5.52 6.79
C LEU A 17 9.84 4.78 6.16
N ALA A 18 10.85 4.45 6.95
CA ALA A 18 11.99 3.63 6.49
C ALA A 18 11.62 2.13 6.38
N LEU A 19 10.54 1.82 5.67
CA LEU A 19 10.04 0.46 5.41
C LEU A 19 10.24 0.09 3.95
N GLU A 20 10.58 -1.17 3.70
CA GLU A 20 10.58 -1.75 2.34
C GLU A 20 9.16 -2.12 1.88
N CYS A 21 9.05 -2.73 0.70
CA CYS A 21 7.76 -3.02 0.06
C CYS A 21 6.83 -3.89 0.92
N ASP A 22 7.36 -4.91 1.59
CA ASP A 22 6.57 -5.84 2.41
C ASP A 22 6.04 -5.15 3.68
N GLY A 23 6.89 -4.39 4.36
CA GLY A 23 6.56 -3.65 5.56
C GLY A 23 5.52 -2.58 5.28
N LEU A 24 5.72 -1.78 4.24
CA LEU A 24 4.78 -0.72 3.90
C LEU A 24 3.44 -1.25 3.39
N THR A 25 3.45 -2.32 2.58
CA THR A 25 2.22 -2.99 2.14
C THR A 25 1.39 -3.48 3.33
N ARG A 26 2.04 -4.02 4.36
CA ARG A 26 1.39 -4.45 5.61
C ARG A 26 0.79 -3.27 6.38
N VAL A 27 1.49 -2.12 6.43
CA VAL A 27 0.98 -0.89 7.05
C VAL A 27 -0.26 -0.38 6.31
N VAL A 28 -0.19 -0.27 4.98
CA VAL A 28 -1.33 0.15 4.17
C VAL A 28 -2.51 -0.80 4.36
N SER A 29 -2.30 -2.11 4.27
CA SER A 29 -3.35 -3.11 4.48
C SER A 29 -3.99 -3.04 5.88
N ALA A 30 -3.18 -2.80 6.92
CA ALA A 30 -3.68 -2.61 8.27
C ALA A 30 -4.55 -1.36 8.41
N LEU A 31 -4.13 -0.23 7.82
CA LEU A 31 -4.89 1.02 7.80
C LEU A 31 -6.20 0.88 7.03
N LEU A 32 -6.17 0.29 5.83
CA LEU A 32 -7.38 0.04 5.04
C LEU A 32 -8.35 -0.90 5.76
N THR A 33 -7.83 -1.93 6.45
CA THR A 33 -8.65 -2.82 7.29
C THR A 33 -9.32 -2.05 8.42
N ARG A 34 -8.59 -1.15 9.08
CA ARG A 34 -9.12 -0.29 10.17
C ARG A 34 -10.26 0.60 9.67
N GLU A 35 -10.15 1.15 8.47
CA GLU A 35 -11.19 2.00 7.86
C GLU A 35 -12.33 1.19 7.20
N GLY A 36 -12.27 -0.15 7.22
CA GLY A 36 -13.28 -1.00 6.58
C GLY A 36 -13.24 -0.98 5.05
N ILE A 37 -12.11 -0.60 4.45
CA ILE A 37 -11.92 -0.55 3.00
C ILE A 37 -11.50 -1.93 2.51
N GLY A 38 -12.29 -2.50 1.58
CA GLY A 38 -11.93 -3.76 0.92
C GLY A 38 -10.63 -3.61 0.12
N HIS A 39 -9.74 -4.59 0.23
CA HIS A 39 -8.46 -4.63 -0.48
C HIS A 39 -7.82 -6.02 -0.37
N GLN A 40 -6.83 -6.27 -1.22
CA GLN A 40 -5.96 -7.44 -1.18
C GLN A 40 -4.50 -6.98 -1.15
N ALA A 41 -3.70 -7.55 -0.24
CA ALA A 41 -2.26 -7.30 -0.20
C ALA A 41 -1.56 -8.46 -0.92
N HIS A 42 -0.81 -8.15 -1.96
CA HIS A 42 -0.16 -9.13 -2.83
C HIS A 42 1.33 -9.18 -2.58
N GLN A 43 1.91 -10.34 -2.89
CA GLN A 43 3.34 -10.53 -3.09
C GLN A 43 3.53 -11.23 -4.44
N GLY A 44 4.58 -10.84 -5.16
CA GLY A 44 4.87 -11.41 -6.46
C GLY A 44 5.92 -10.61 -7.18
N MET A 45 5.66 -10.29 -8.43
CA MET A 45 6.61 -9.64 -9.32
C MET A 45 6.05 -8.34 -9.89
N LEU A 46 6.84 -7.29 -9.85
CA LEU A 46 6.61 -6.06 -10.60
C LEU A 46 7.58 -6.00 -11.78
N GLN A 47 7.05 -5.82 -12.98
CA GLN A 47 7.83 -5.56 -14.19
C GLN A 47 7.45 -4.20 -14.78
N THR A 48 8.46 -3.39 -15.06
CA THR A 48 8.35 -2.07 -15.68
C THR A 48 9.40 -1.94 -16.78
N SER A 49 9.42 -0.81 -17.49
CA SER A 49 10.51 -0.51 -18.42
C SER A 49 11.88 -0.34 -17.76
N GLN A 50 11.92 -0.05 -16.45
CA GLN A 50 13.14 0.13 -15.66
C GLN A 50 13.72 -1.20 -15.17
N GLY A 51 12.94 -2.28 -15.17
CA GLY A 51 13.39 -3.59 -14.72
C GLY A 51 12.29 -4.43 -14.08
N ARG A 52 12.72 -5.52 -13.43
CA ARG A 52 11.86 -6.53 -12.84
C ARG A 52 12.31 -6.86 -11.41
N ILE A 53 11.40 -6.79 -10.45
CA ILE A 53 11.69 -6.98 -9.01
C ILE A 53 10.65 -7.85 -8.32
N LEU A 54 11.07 -8.60 -7.30
CA LEU A 54 10.13 -9.15 -6.33
C LEU A 54 9.54 -8.00 -5.51
N HIS A 55 8.21 -7.96 -5.39
CA HIS A 55 7.53 -6.80 -4.84
C HIS A 55 6.25 -7.17 -4.10
N CYS A 56 5.82 -6.26 -3.22
CA CYS A 56 4.54 -6.31 -2.53
C CYS A 56 3.76 -5.02 -2.79
N TRP A 57 2.44 -5.15 -2.97
CA TRP A 57 1.54 -4.02 -3.25
C TRP A 57 0.15 -4.30 -2.69
N VAL A 58 -0.73 -3.29 -2.73
CA VAL A 58 -2.15 -3.43 -2.41
C VAL A 58 -2.99 -3.24 -3.66
N GLU A 59 -3.95 -4.13 -3.89
CA GLU A 59 -4.99 -3.98 -4.92
C GLU A 59 -6.33 -3.60 -4.25
N LEU A 60 -6.99 -2.60 -4.82
CA LEU A 60 -8.29 -2.07 -4.41
C LEU A 60 -9.43 -2.76 -5.19
N PRO A 61 -10.71 -2.67 -4.73
CA PRO A 61 -11.80 -3.46 -5.30
C PRO A 61 -12.15 -3.12 -6.75
N ASP A 62 -11.74 -1.95 -7.24
CA ASP A 62 -11.91 -1.51 -8.61
C ASP A 62 -10.69 -1.80 -9.50
N GLY A 63 -9.69 -2.51 -8.98
CA GLY A 63 -8.47 -2.87 -9.71
C GLY A 63 -7.37 -1.82 -9.64
N ALA A 64 -7.57 -0.70 -8.93
CA ALA A 64 -6.50 0.25 -8.67
C ALA A 64 -5.42 -0.37 -7.77
N ILE A 65 -4.17 -0.05 -8.05
CA ILE A 65 -3.00 -0.47 -7.28
C ILE A 65 -2.57 0.68 -6.38
N CYS A 66 -2.30 0.37 -5.11
CA CYS A 66 -1.59 1.22 -4.18
C CYS A 66 -0.18 0.68 -3.98
N ASP A 67 0.81 1.40 -4.50
CA ASP A 67 2.22 1.07 -4.41
C ASP A 67 3.05 2.32 -4.09
N LEU A 68 3.63 2.33 -2.90
CA LEU A 68 4.44 3.46 -2.41
C LEU A 68 5.94 3.14 -2.43
N ARG A 69 6.35 1.97 -2.96
CA ARG A 69 7.73 1.47 -2.84
C ARG A 69 8.36 0.97 -4.13
N ALA A 70 7.66 0.88 -5.25
CA ALA A 70 8.29 0.51 -6.52
C ALA A 70 9.50 1.40 -6.86
N ARG A 71 9.39 2.72 -6.65
CA ARG A 71 10.48 3.68 -6.90
C ARG A 71 11.75 3.44 -6.09
N MET A 72 11.65 2.79 -4.92
CA MET A 72 12.80 2.48 -4.08
C MET A 72 13.83 1.61 -4.80
N TRP A 73 13.38 0.75 -5.71
CA TRP A 73 14.24 -0.20 -6.43
C TRP A 73 14.36 0.10 -7.92
N LEU A 74 13.32 0.67 -8.53
CA LEU A 74 13.23 0.89 -9.97
C LEU A 74 13.45 2.36 -10.38
N GLY A 75 13.65 3.27 -9.43
CA GLY A 75 13.88 4.69 -9.68
C GLY A 75 12.60 5.51 -9.87
N ASP A 76 12.76 6.81 -10.10
CA ASP A 76 11.66 7.80 -10.06
C ASP A 76 10.59 7.61 -11.14
N ASP A 77 10.94 6.97 -12.25
CA ASP A 77 10.01 6.67 -13.35
C ASP A 77 9.08 5.49 -13.04
N ALA A 78 9.33 4.75 -11.95
CA ALA A 78 8.46 3.66 -11.55
C ALA A 78 7.13 4.19 -10.95
N PRO A 79 6.06 3.37 -10.97
CA PRO A 79 4.77 3.75 -10.42
C PRO A 79 4.84 4.14 -8.93
N HIS A 80 3.97 5.05 -8.52
CA HIS A 80 3.90 5.50 -7.12
C HIS A 80 2.52 6.05 -6.78
N GLY A 81 2.03 5.76 -5.58
CA GLY A 81 0.74 6.21 -5.08
C GLY A 81 -0.38 5.23 -5.42
N ILE A 82 -1.56 5.77 -5.79
CA ILE A 82 -2.74 5.01 -6.18
C ILE A 82 -3.04 5.27 -7.64
N PHE A 83 -3.07 4.23 -8.45
CA PHE A 83 -3.22 4.34 -9.90
C PHE A 83 -3.85 3.06 -10.49
N HIS A 84 -4.37 3.16 -11.71
CA HIS A 84 -4.67 1.97 -12.50
C HIS A 84 -3.42 1.64 -13.32
N PRO A 85 -2.92 0.39 -13.30
CA PRO A 85 -1.79 -0.01 -14.13
C PRO A 85 -2.07 0.25 -15.61
N ASP A 86 -1.06 0.73 -16.33
CA ASP A 86 -1.08 0.84 -17.78
C ASP A 86 -0.29 -0.32 -18.43
N GLU A 87 -0.20 -0.33 -19.75
CA GLU A 87 0.51 -1.38 -20.49
C GLU A 87 2.02 -1.44 -20.20
N SER A 88 2.61 -0.39 -19.63
CA SER A 88 4.04 -0.33 -19.31
C SER A 88 4.39 -0.97 -17.96
N THR A 89 3.38 -1.30 -17.15
CA THR A 89 3.54 -1.79 -15.79
C THR A 89 2.75 -3.08 -15.59
N HIS A 90 3.44 -4.18 -15.29
CA HIS A 90 2.82 -5.48 -15.07
C HIS A 90 3.07 -5.99 -13.65
N TYR A 91 1.99 -6.14 -12.88
CA TYR A 91 1.98 -6.76 -11.57
C TYR A 91 1.51 -8.21 -11.68
N GLU A 92 2.36 -9.15 -11.30
CA GLU A 92 2.07 -10.58 -11.33
C GLU A 92 1.99 -11.12 -9.90
N SER A 93 0.78 -11.36 -9.40
CA SER A 93 0.56 -11.89 -8.04
C SER A 93 0.91 -13.38 -7.97
N TRP A 94 1.79 -13.73 -7.03
CA TRP A 94 2.11 -15.13 -6.70
C TRP A 94 1.48 -15.60 -5.38
N GLY A 95 0.85 -14.68 -4.66
CA GLY A 95 0.12 -14.98 -3.43
C GLY A 95 -0.33 -13.71 -2.72
N GLN A 96 -1.15 -13.90 -1.69
CA GLN A 96 -1.60 -12.81 -0.84
C GLN A 96 -0.85 -12.80 0.49
N LEU A 97 -0.47 -11.62 0.94
CA LEU A 97 0.01 -11.41 2.30
C LEU A 97 -1.15 -11.60 3.28
N LYS A 98 -0.89 -12.34 4.35
CA LYS A 98 -1.86 -12.48 5.44
C LYS A 98 -2.07 -11.12 6.10
N LYS A 99 -3.34 -10.73 6.23
CA LYS A 99 -3.74 -9.57 7.03
C LYS A 99 -3.20 -9.72 8.45
N ILE A 100 -2.62 -8.65 8.98
CA ILE A 100 -2.13 -8.64 10.35
C ILE A 100 -3.31 -8.31 11.26
N GLU A 101 -3.71 -9.27 12.09
CA GLU A 101 -4.60 -8.98 13.21
C GLU A 101 -3.80 -8.24 14.30
N ILE A 102 -4.07 -6.95 14.47
CA ILE A 102 -3.40 -6.14 15.48
C ILE A 102 -4.03 -6.44 16.85
N LYS A 103 -3.56 -7.50 17.50
CA LYS A 103 -3.97 -7.82 18.89
C LYS A 103 -3.29 -6.90 19.91
N ASN A 104 -2.10 -6.37 19.58
CA ASN A 104 -1.37 -5.43 20.42
C ASN A 104 -0.74 -4.30 19.58
N SER A 105 -1.24 -3.08 19.74
CA SER A 105 -0.81 -1.91 18.95
C SER A 105 0.64 -1.49 19.21
N ARG A 106 1.23 -1.83 20.36
CA ARG A 106 2.64 -1.48 20.66
C ARG A 106 3.63 -2.29 19.85
N ILE A 107 3.32 -3.56 19.58
CA ILE A 107 4.16 -4.42 18.73
C ILE A 107 4.16 -3.89 17.30
N PHE A 108 3.00 -3.46 16.82
CA PHE A 108 2.89 -2.86 15.49
C PHE A 108 3.75 -1.61 15.35
N GLN A 109 3.68 -0.70 16.33
CA GLN A 109 4.51 0.50 16.35
C GLN A 109 6.00 0.18 16.39
N PHE A 110 6.41 -0.82 17.17
CA PHE A 110 7.81 -1.23 17.23
C PHE A 110 8.33 -1.79 15.90
N ILE A 111 7.53 -2.61 15.22
CA ILE A 111 7.92 -3.24 13.95
C ILE A 111 7.92 -2.24 12.79
N PHE A 112 6.88 -1.40 12.70
CA PHE A 112 6.65 -0.56 11.51
C PHE A 112 6.97 0.92 11.72
N GLY A 113 7.40 1.32 12.92
CA GLY A 113 7.71 2.71 13.25
C GLY A 113 6.50 3.65 13.28
N ILE A 114 5.27 3.10 13.23
CA ILE A 114 4.04 3.88 13.16
C ILE A 114 2.98 3.34 14.13
N ASP A 115 2.34 4.23 14.88
CA ASP A 115 1.18 3.88 15.69
C ASP A 115 -0.11 3.97 14.88
N LEU A 116 -0.68 2.82 14.54
CA LEU A 116 -1.95 2.73 13.83
C LEU A 116 -3.10 3.41 14.55
N LYS A 117 -3.11 3.52 15.87
CA LYS A 117 -4.21 4.20 16.57
C LYS A 117 -4.11 5.72 16.44
N SER A 118 -2.89 6.23 16.34
CA SER A 118 -2.61 7.66 16.21
C SER A 118 -2.63 8.14 14.75
N TYR A 119 -2.61 7.23 13.77
CA TYR A 119 -2.76 7.61 12.37
C TYR A 119 -4.13 8.26 12.12
N PRO A 120 -4.21 9.41 11.41
CA PRO A 120 -5.48 10.09 11.18
C PRO A 120 -6.56 9.15 10.62
N LEU A 121 -7.82 9.32 11.01
CA LEU A 121 -8.93 8.61 10.37
C LEU A 121 -9.08 9.09 8.92
N LEU A 122 -9.53 8.21 8.02
CA LEU A 122 -9.92 8.64 6.69
C LEU A 122 -11.27 9.36 6.84
N VAL A 123 -11.23 10.69 6.94
CA VAL A 123 -12.44 11.49 7.13
C VAL A 123 -13.28 11.41 5.86
N CYS A 124 -14.14 10.41 5.70
CA CYS A 124 -15.19 10.46 4.69
C CYS A 124 -16.07 11.67 5.00
N SER A 125 -16.15 12.63 4.07
CA SER A 125 -17.15 13.68 4.18
C SER A 125 -18.49 12.95 4.22
N LYS A 126 -19.22 13.11 5.34
CA LYS A 126 -20.60 12.67 5.39
C LYS A 126 -21.29 13.36 4.21
N ARG A 127 -21.79 12.56 3.26
CA ARG A 127 -22.79 13.04 2.32
C ARG A 127 -24.07 13.35 3.09
#